data_AF-A0A7W0JKK4-F1
#
_entry.id   AF-A0A7W0JKK4-F1
#
_cell.length_a   1.000
_cell.length_b   1.000
_cell.length_c   1.000
_cell.angle_alpha   90.00
_cell.angle_beta   90.00
_cell.angle_gamma   90.00
#
_symmetry.space_group_name_H-M   'P 1'
#
loop_
_entity.id
_entity.type
_entity.pdbx_description
1 polymer ?
#
loop_
_entity_poly.entity_id
_entity_poly.type
_entity_poly.pdbx_seq_one_letter_code
_entity_poly.pdbx_strand_id
1 'polypeptide(L)'
;MRIIVFILTAVIQLAAAAAGFLFLLLGMNGYSEDQATPSLILYIALSIVSALGLGVGSAFAAKRLVERKSFGSLWAAATVVLGSSILGGLILVFGFFAAIVLAEIVRGMK
;
A
#
# COMPACT_ATOMS: atom_id res chain seq x y z
N MET A 1 22.32 -1.54 -1.25
CA MET A 1 21.19 -2.03 -2.09
C MET A 1 19.93 -2.35 -1.27
N ARG A 2 19.96 -3.27 -0.30
CA ARG A 2 18.75 -3.70 0.43
C ARG A 2 18.00 -2.57 1.14
N ILE A 3 18.72 -1.73 1.88
CA ILE A 3 18.14 -0.56 2.57
C ILE A 3 17.57 0.44 1.58
N ILE A 4 18.25 0.67 0.45
CA ILE A 4 17.79 1.59 -0.61
C ILE A 4 16.48 1.06 -1.23
N VAL A 5 16.41 -0.22 -1.58
CA VAL A 5 15.19 -0.85 -2.13
C VAL A 5 14.04 -0.79 -1.12
N PHE A 6 14.32 -1.07 0.17
CA PHE A 6 13.35 -0.93 1.24
C PHE A 6 12.79 0.49 1.31
N ILE A 7 13.66 1.49 1.44
CA ILE A 7 13.27 2.91 1.58
C ILE A 7 12.49 3.36 0.35
N LEU A 8 12.99 3.09 -0.86
CA LEU A 8 12.31 3.49 -2.09
C LEU A 8 10.92 2.87 -2.21
N THR A 9 10.80 1.57 -1.95
CA THR A 9 9.51 0.88 -2.03
C THR A 9 8.53 1.40 -0.97
N ALA A 10 9.01 1.59 0.27
CA ALA A 10 8.20 2.11 1.37
C ALA A 10 7.72 3.55 1.09
N VAL A 11 8.60 4.43 0.61
CA VAL A 11 8.25 5.83 0.27
C VAL A 11 7.23 5.88 -0.87
N ILE A 12 7.41 5.09 -1.93
CA ILE A 12 6.44 5.02 -3.04
C ILE A 12 5.09 4.52 -2.52
N GLN A 13 5.08 3.51 -1.65
CA GLN A 13 3.82 3.01 -1.09
C GLN A 13 3.15 4.01 -0.14
N LEU A 14 3.91 4.73 0.68
CA LEU A 14 3.35 5.77 1.52
C LEU A 14 2.76 6.92 0.70
N ALA A 15 3.41 7.31 -0.40
CA ALA A 15 2.89 8.32 -1.31
C ALA A 15 1.59 7.86 -1.98
N ALA A 16 1.54 6.61 -2.47
CA ALA A 16 0.33 6.02 -3.03
C ALA A 16 -0.79 5.90 -1.99
N ALA A 17 -0.47 5.48 -0.77
CA ALA A 17 -1.42 5.36 0.33
C ALA A 17 -2.01 6.73 0.70
N ALA A 18 -1.18 7.76 0.79
CA ALA A 18 -1.61 9.13 1.06
C ALA A 18 -2.54 9.66 -0.05
N ALA A 19 -2.21 9.42 -1.32
CA ALA A 19 -3.10 9.76 -2.44
C ALA A 19 -4.44 9.03 -2.33
N GLY A 20 -4.43 7.71 -2.10
CA GLY A 20 -5.64 6.92 -1.91
C GLY A 20 -6.46 7.33 -0.68
N PHE A 21 -5.81 7.77 0.39
CA PHE A 21 -6.48 8.33 1.57
C PHE A 21 -7.24 9.62 1.23
N LEU A 22 -6.64 10.52 0.44
CA LEU A 22 -7.33 11.73 -0.01
C LEU A 22 -8.56 11.39 -0.88
N PHE A 23 -8.44 10.41 -1.78
CA PHE A 23 -9.59 9.92 -2.54
C PHE A 23 -10.65 9.28 -1.65
N LEU A 24 -10.24 8.58 -0.59
CA LEU A 24 -11.17 7.96 0.36
C LEU A 24 -11.96 9.03 1.12
N LEU A 25 -11.30 10.09 1.58
CA LEU A 25 -11.97 11.23 2.20
C LEU A 25 -13.00 11.87 1.26
N LEU A 26 -12.67 12.03 -0.03
CA LEU A 26 -13.61 12.53 -1.03
C LEU A 26 -14.78 11.58 -1.26
N GLY A 27 -14.52 10.27 -1.34
CA GLY A 27 -15.56 9.24 -1.51
C GLY A 27 -16.48 9.11 -0.30
N MET A 28 -16.00 9.50 0.88
CA MET A 28 -16.75 9.48 2.14
C MET A 28 -17.40 10.82 2.46
N ASN A 29 -17.42 11.76 1.52
CA ASN A 29 -18.15 13.00 1.68
C ASN A 29 -19.66 12.72 1.84
N GLY A 30 -20.24 13.16 2.95
CA GLY A 30 -21.65 12.91 3.30
C GLY A 30 -21.87 11.76 4.29
N TYR A 31 -20.83 11.04 4.70
CA TYR A 31 -20.91 10.09 5.82
C TYR A 31 -20.79 10.82 7.17
N SER A 32 -21.49 10.31 8.19
CA SER A 32 -21.29 10.79 9.56
C SER A 32 -19.96 10.26 10.12
N GLU A 33 -19.42 10.95 11.12
CA GLU A 33 -18.13 10.59 11.74
C GLU A 33 -18.10 9.14 12.26
N ASP A 34 -19.20 8.68 12.86
CA ASP A 34 -19.36 7.30 13.32
C ASP A 34 -19.28 6.26 12.19
N GLN A 35 -19.76 6.62 11.00
CA GLN A 35 -19.73 5.74 9.83
C GLN A 35 -18.36 5.78 9.16
N ALA A 36 -17.69 6.94 9.20
CA ALA A 36 -16.45 7.15 8.50
C ALA A 36 -15.22 6.60 9.25
N THR A 37 -15.19 6.78 10.57
CA THR A 37 -14.01 6.49 11.39
C THR A 37 -13.52 5.03 11.25
N PRO A 38 -14.38 3.98 11.32
CA PRO A 38 -13.93 2.60 11.19
C PRO A 38 -13.26 2.31 9.85
N SER A 39 -13.80 2.88 8.77
CA SER A 39 -13.28 2.71 7.41
C SER A 39 -11.95 3.41 7.19
N LEU A 40 -11.78 4.61 7.76
CA LEU A 40 -10.50 5.33 7.71
C LEU A 40 -9.43 4.56 8.50
N ILE A 41 -9.76 4.04 9.68
CA ILE A 41 -8.83 3.23 10.49
C ILE A 41 -8.42 1.97 9.72
N LEU A 42 -9.37 1.26 9.11
CA LEU A 42 -9.09 0.07 8.31
C LEU A 42 -8.10 0.39 7.17
N TYR A 43 -8.37 1.46 6.43
CA TYR A 43 -7.51 1.86 5.31
C TYR A 43 -6.10 2.24 5.77
N ILE A 44 -5.98 2.99 6.87
CA ILE A 44 -4.68 3.38 7.45
C ILE A 44 -3.90 2.14 7.90
N ALA A 45 -4.55 1.23 8.64
CA ALA A 45 -3.92 0.01 9.11
C ALA A 45 -3.39 -0.84 7.95
N LEU A 46 -4.22 -1.05 6.92
CA LEU A 46 -3.86 -1.82 5.73
C LEU A 46 -2.73 -1.14 4.93
N SER A 47 -2.74 0.19 4.86
CA SER A 47 -1.68 0.97 4.21
C SER A 47 -0.32 0.80 4.91
N ILE A 48 -0.30 0.86 6.25
CA ILE A 48 0.93 0.66 7.05
C ILE A 48 1.47 -0.76 6.85
N VAL A 49 0.60 -1.77 6.96
CA VAL A 49 0.97 -3.18 6.78
C VAL A 49 1.49 -3.42 5.36
N SER A 50 0.84 -2.84 4.35
CA SER A 50 1.27 -2.93 2.95
C SER A 50 2.65 -2.29 2.74
N ALA A 51 2.85 -1.06 3.21
CA ALA A 51 4.11 -0.33 3.03
C ALA A 51 5.30 -1.06 3.70
N LEU A 52 5.13 -1.53 4.94
CA LEU A 52 6.17 -2.25 5.66
C LEU A 52 6.40 -3.66 5.08
N GLY A 53 5.32 -4.40 4.83
CA GLY A 53 5.38 -5.76 4.29
C GLY A 53 6.04 -5.81 2.91
N LEU A 54 5.63 -4.92 2.01
CA LEU A 54 6.22 -4.82 0.68
C LEU A 54 7.62 -4.22 0.74
N GLY A 55 7.89 -3.26 1.62
CA GLY A 55 9.25 -2.73 1.81
C GLY A 55 10.23 -3.85 2.17
N VAL A 56 9.92 -4.64 3.19
CA VAL A 56 10.77 -5.77 3.64
C VAL A 56 10.84 -6.86 2.57
N GLY A 57 9.70 -7.23 1.99
CA GLY A 57 9.62 -8.23 0.92
C GLY A 57 10.48 -7.86 -0.29
N SER A 58 10.45 -6.59 -0.69
CA SER A 58 11.23 -6.05 -1.81
C SER A 58 12.73 -6.11 -1.54
N ALA A 59 13.17 -5.75 -0.34
CA ALA A 59 14.57 -5.84 0.02
C ALA A 59 15.11 -7.27 -0.01
N PHE A 60 14.27 -8.25 0.36
CA PHE A 60 14.61 -9.67 0.28
C PHE A 60 14.61 -10.19 -1.16
N ALA A 61 13.57 -9.85 -1.93
CA ALA A 61 13.44 -10.23 -3.33
C ALA A 61 14.58 -9.68 -4.18
N ALA A 62 14.98 -8.42 -4.00
CA ALA A 62 16.10 -7.81 -4.72
C ALA A 62 17.43 -8.54 -4.43
N LYS A 63 17.68 -8.92 -3.17
CA LYS A 63 18.87 -9.74 -2.85
C LYS A 63 18.83 -11.08 -3.57
N ARG A 64 17.70 -11.79 -3.47
CA ARG A 64 17.52 -13.10 -4.12
C ARG A 64 17.68 -13.02 -5.64
N LEU A 65 17.25 -11.93 -6.27
CA LEU A 65 17.38 -11.72 -7.71
C LEU A 65 18.85 -11.53 -8.13
N VAL A 66 19.62 -10.74 -7.38
CA VAL A 66 21.06 -10.57 -7.62
C VAL A 66 21.81 -11.89 -7.46
N GLU A 67 21.52 -12.64 -6.39
CA GLU A 67 22.20 -13.92 -6.10
C GLU A 67 21.87 -15.03 -7.09
N ARG A 68 20.64 -15.08 -7.62
CA ARG A 68 20.19 -16.22 -8.46
C ARG A 68 20.31 -15.99 -9.95
N LYS A 69 20.26 -14.75 -10.42
CA LYS A 69 20.17 -14.44 -11.87
C LYS A 69 21.39 -13.70 -12.41
N SER A 70 22.42 -13.47 -11.59
CA SER A 70 23.57 -12.59 -11.91
C SER A 70 23.13 -11.25 -12.50
N PHE A 71 21.97 -10.77 -12.09
CA PHE A 71 21.46 -9.48 -12.53
C PHE A 71 22.32 -8.38 -11.92
N GLY A 72 22.61 -7.34 -12.71
CA GLY A 72 23.22 -6.13 -12.18
C GLY A 72 22.42 -5.62 -10.98
N SER A 73 23.11 -5.31 -9.88
CA SER A 73 22.52 -4.81 -8.62
C SER A 73 21.46 -3.73 -8.83
N LEU A 74 21.70 -2.82 -9.77
CA LEU A 74 20.82 -1.71 -10.11
C LEU A 74 19.54 -2.15 -10.85
N TRP A 75 19.67 -3.07 -11.81
CA TRP A 75 18.54 -3.64 -12.54
C TRP A 75 17.66 -4.52 -11.64
N ALA A 76 18.27 -5.29 -10.73
CA ALA A 76 17.51 -6.08 -9.77
C ALA A 76 16.70 -5.20 -8.82
N ALA A 77 17.29 -4.10 -8.34
CA ALA A 77 16.59 -3.13 -7.52
C ALA A 77 15.41 -2.49 -8.28
N ALA A 78 15.63 -2.01 -9.51
CA ALA A 78 14.60 -1.36 -10.32
C ALA A 78 13.39 -2.29 -10.59
N THR A 79 13.65 -3.53 -11.02
CA THR A 79 12.58 -4.50 -11.32
C THR A 79 11.75 -4.83 -10.09
N VAL A 80 12.40 -5.00 -8.93
CA VAL A 80 11.69 -5.35 -7.69
C VAL A 80 10.91 -4.16 -7.13
N VAL A 81 11.48 -2.96 -7.16
CA VAL A 81 10.76 -1.74 -6.75
C VAL A 81 9.52 -1.57 -7.63
N LEU A 82 9.65 -1.66 -8.96
CA LEU A 82 8.50 -1.56 -9.87
C LEU A 82 7.43 -2.63 -9.59
N GLY A 83 7.82 -3.89 -9.49
CA GLY A 83 6.88 -4.99 -9.24
C GLY A 83 6.14 -4.84 -7.91
N SER A 84 6.86 -4.51 -6.84
CA SER A 84 6.27 -4.29 -5.52
C SER A 84 5.44 -3.01 -5.44
N SER A 85 5.80 -1.96 -6.19
CA SER A 85 4.98 -0.75 -6.32
C SER A 85 3.63 -1.04 -6.96
N ILE A 86 3.61 -1.81 -8.05
CA ILE A 86 2.37 -2.26 -8.70
C ILE A 86 1.53 -3.11 -7.74
N LEU A 87 2.16 -4.10 -7.08
CA LEU A 87 1.46 -4.99 -6.16
C LEU A 87 0.83 -4.23 -4.99
N GLY A 88 1.56 -3.30 -4.37
CA GLY A 88 0.97 -2.51 -3.28
C GLY A 88 -0.03 -1.47 -3.74
N GLY A 89 0.11 -0.94 -4.96
CA GLY A 89 -0.95 -0.13 -5.57
C GLY A 89 -2.26 -0.90 -5.66
N LEU A 90 -2.22 -2.17 -6.10
CA LEU A 90 -3.40 -3.03 -6.11
C LEU A 90 -3.96 -3.27 -4.71
N ILE A 91 -3.10 -3.56 -3.72
CA ILE A 91 -3.52 -3.74 -2.32
C ILE A 91 -4.23 -2.49 -1.79
N LEU A 92 -3.71 -1.30 -2.07
CA LEU A 92 -4.31 -0.04 -1.65
C LEU A 92 -5.65 0.21 -2.34
N VAL A 93 -5.77 -0.11 -3.63
CA VAL A 93 -7.06 -0.03 -4.35
C VAL A 93 -8.09 -0.97 -3.72
N PHE A 94 -7.73 -2.22 -3.44
CA PHE A 94 -8.62 -3.15 -2.73
C PHE A 94 -8.98 -2.65 -1.32
N GLY A 95 -8.00 -2.09 -0.59
CA GLY A 95 -8.21 -1.49 0.72
C GLY A 95 -9.18 -0.32 0.69
N PHE A 96 -9.09 0.53 -0.33
CA PHE A 96 -10.01 1.63 -0.56
C PHE A 96 -11.45 1.14 -0.75
N PHE A 97 -11.66 0.15 -1.64
CA PHE A 97 -12.99 -0.42 -1.84
C PHE A 97 -13.52 -1.12 -0.59
N ALA A 98 -12.68 -1.86 0.14
CA ALA A 98 -13.05 -2.50 1.40
C ALA A 98 -13.47 -1.46 2.46
N ALA A 99 -12.78 -0.32 2.53
CA ALA A 99 -13.14 0.77 3.43
C ALA A 99 -14.50 1.40 3.07
N ILE A 100 -14.78 1.62 1.79
CA ILE A 100 -16.10 2.11 1.35
C ILE A 100 -17.21 1.10 1.68
N VAL A 101 -17.00 -0.18 1.38
CA VAL A 101 -17.97 -1.24 1.69
C VAL A 101 -18.25 -1.29 3.19
N LEU A 102 -17.21 -1.17 4.03
CA LEU A 102 -17.39 -1.12 5.47
C LEU A 102 -18.21 0.10 5.90
N ALA A 103 -17.98 1.27 5.28
CA ALA A 103 -18.72 2.50 5.62
C ALA A 103 -20.21 2.33 5.29
N GLU A 104 -20.53 1.72 4.15
CA GLU A 104 -21.90 1.42 3.74
C GLU A 104 -22.59 0.40 4.66
N ILE A 105 -21.88 -0.65 5.07
CA ILE A 105 -22.41 -1.63 6.05
C ILE A 105 -22.75 -0.92 7.37
N VAL A 106 -21.84 -0.09 7.89
CA VAL A 106 -22.07 0.66 9.13
C VAL A 106 -23.24 1.65 8.98
N ARG A 107 -23.39 2.26 7.80
CA ARG A 107 -24.53 3.13 7.50
C ARG A 107 -25.87 2.37 7.52
N GLY A 108 -25.92 1.18 6.93
CA GLY A 108 -27.15 0.37 6.85
C GLY A 108 -27.54 -0.34 8.16
N MET A 109 -26.65 -0.36 9.16
CA MET A 109 -26.95 -0.88 10.50
C MET A 109 -27.68 0.14 11.41
N LYS A 110 -27.75 1.40 10.99
CA LYS A 110 -28.50 2.47 11.67
C LYS A 110 -29.86 2.68 11.00
#